data_AF-A0A257J0F5-F1
#
_entry.id   AF-A0A257J0F5-F1
#
_cell.length_a   1.000
_cell.length_b   1.000
_cell.length_c   1.000
_cell.angle_alpha   90.00
_cell.angle_beta   90.00
_cell.angle_gamma   90.00
#
_symmetry.space_group_name_H-M   'P 1'
#
loop_
_entity.id
_entity.type
_entity.pdbx_description
1 polymer ?
#
loop_
_entity_poly.entity_id
_entity_poly.type
_entity_poly.pdbx_seq_one_letter_code
_entity_poly.pdbx_strand_id
1 'polypeptide(L)'
;MQSSPTLRARNRDATSQLILEAVGQCLRDTSLTDLTFAQVARASGVGERTVYRYFPTKDHLLDGWWRVHKQSLGQETFPSTASELEAFPLKAFPKFDADAEVMRGAVLSPQGRAMTLARNTDRMQAIRLAVRSEVGELSEEDETALCAALQLLQSATAWLTMRDYWGLTGDQSGAAASRAIQALFKLARQGEYPELKS
;
A
#
# COMPACT_ATOMS: atom_id res chain seq x y z
N MET A 1 23.26 -8.34 -25.07
CA MET A 1 24.49 -8.08 -24.28
C MET A 1 24.12 -7.09 -23.18
N GLN A 2 23.88 -7.56 -21.96
CA GLN A 2 23.51 -6.68 -20.83
C GLN A 2 24.79 -6.22 -20.13
N SER A 3 25.03 -4.90 -20.11
CA SER A 3 26.17 -4.29 -19.43
C SER A 3 26.06 -4.49 -17.93
N SER A 4 27.08 -5.09 -17.32
CA SER A 4 27.20 -5.20 -15.87
C SER A 4 27.25 -3.81 -15.22
N PRO A 5 26.50 -3.54 -14.13
CA PRO A 5 26.48 -2.23 -13.50
C PRO A 5 27.87 -1.87 -12.97
N THR A 6 28.30 -0.63 -13.24
CA THR A 6 29.62 -0.11 -12.82
C THR A 6 29.76 -0.11 -11.30
N LEU A 7 30.99 -0.19 -10.78
CA LEU A 7 31.30 -0.17 -9.34
C LEU A 7 30.70 1.06 -8.62
N ARG A 8 30.58 2.19 -9.34
CA ARG A 8 29.92 3.42 -8.85
C ARG A 8 28.41 3.28 -8.75
N ALA A 9 27.76 2.57 -9.68
CA ALA A 9 26.32 2.28 -9.59
C ALA A 9 26.03 1.31 -8.44
N ARG A 10 26.84 0.24 -8.30
CA ARG A 10 26.72 -0.71 -7.17
C ARG A 10 26.88 -0.04 -5.80
N ASN A 11 27.87 0.85 -5.65
CA ASN A 11 28.07 1.61 -4.40
C ASN A 11 26.94 2.63 -4.14
N ARG A 12 26.36 3.18 -5.21
CA ARG A 12 25.21 4.08 -5.12
C ARG A 12 23.98 3.32 -4.61
N ASP A 13 23.70 2.16 -5.17
CA ASP A 13 22.55 1.35 -4.78
C ASP A 13 22.67 0.85 -3.33
N ALA A 14 23.87 0.39 -2.93
CA ALA A 14 24.12 -0.05 -1.56
C ALA A 14 23.97 1.07 -0.52
N THR A 15 24.48 2.28 -0.80
CA THR A 15 24.32 3.42 0.12
C THR A 15 22.87 3.87 0.22
N SER A 16 22.16 3.90 -0.92
CA SER A 16 20.73 4.20 -0.96
C SER A 16 19.94 3.22 -0.10
N GLN A 17 20.21 1.92 -0.26
CA GLN A 17 19.54 0.88 0.52
C GLN A 17 19.80 1.03 2.03
N LEU A 18 21.04 1.28 2.47
CA LEU A 18 21.37 1.53 3.88
C LEU A 18 20.58 2.72 4.46
N ILE A 19 20.45 3.81 3.69
CA ILE A 19 19.68 4.98 4.12
C ILE A 19 18.21 4.63 4.26
N LEU A 20 17.63 3.88 3.31
CA LEU A 20 16.22 3.48 3.36
C LEU A 20 15.94 2.48 4.50
N GLU A 21 16.84 1.54 4.76
CA GLU A 21 16.74 0.65 5.93
C GLU A 21 16.73 1.45 7.24
N ALA A 22 17.60 2.47 7.36
CA ALA A 22 17.64 3.36 8.51
C ALA A 22 16.36 4.19 8.68
N VAL A 23 15.71 4.61 7.58
CA VAL A 23 14.37 5.24 7.65
C VAL A 23 13.39 4.29 8.34
N GLY A 24 13.33 3.03 7.93
CA GLY A 24 12.47 2.02 8.55
C GLY A 24 12.75 1.84 10.05
N GLN A 25 14.02 1.87 10.45
CA GLN A 25 14.41 1.80 11.86
C GLN A 25 13.92 3.00 12.67
N CYS A 26 14.11 4.22 12.15
CA CYS A 26 13.66 5.44 12.83
C CYS A 26 12.14 5.52 12.95
N LEU A 27 11.40 5.00 11.97
CA LEU A 27 9.94 5.02 11.97
C LEU A 27 9.30 4.04 12.98
N ARG A 28 10.11 3.21 13.67
CA ARG A 28 9.63 2.42 14.82
C ARG A 28 9.41 3.26 16.07
N ASP A 29 10.21 4.32 16.23
CA ASP A 29 10.24 5.14 17.45
C ASP A 29 9.74 6.57 17.22
N THR A 30 9.41 6.94 15.99
CA THR A 30 9.09 8.32 15.59
C THR A 30 8.09 8.32 14.44
N SER A 31 7.19 9.32 14.42
CA SER A 31 6.22 9.47 13.33
C SER A 31 6.91 9.86 12.01
N LEU A 32 6.24 9.58 10.88
CA LEU A 32 6.69 10.07 9.57
C LEU A 32 6.86 11.61 9.55
N THR A 33 6.02 12.34 10.28
CA THR A 33 6.09 13.81 10.38
C THR A 33 7.33 14.27 11.13
N ASP A 34 7.74 13.56 12.18
CA ASP A 34 8.84 13.94 13.05
C ASP A 34 10.21 13.40 12.59
N LEU A 35 10.23 12.52 11.58
CA LEU A 35 11.47 11.99 11.01
C LEU A 35 12.38 13.10 10.42
N THR A 36 13.64 13.13 10.82
CA THR A 36 14.65 14.09 10.36
C THR A 36 15.83 13.43 9.64
N PHE A 37 16.50 14.17 8.76
CA PHE A 37 17.72 13.73 8.09
C PHE A 37 18.83 13.40 9.08
N ALA A 38 18.91 14.13 10.20
CA ALA A 38 19.86 13.89 11.27
C ALA A 38 19.63 12.54 11.96
N GLN A 39 18.37 12.16 12.23
CA GLN A 39 18.05 10.84 12.77
C GLN A 39 18.45 9.73 11.79
N VAL A 40 18.11 9.88 10.51
CA VAL A 40 18.41 8.89 9.46
C VAL A 40 19.91 8.75 9.24
N ALA A 41 20.66 9.86 9.23
CA ALA A 41 22.12 9.85 9.13
C ALA A 41 22.76 9.08 10.29
N ARG A 42 22.33 9.36 11.53
CA ARG A 42 22.79 8.63 12.72
C ARG A 42 22.48 7.13 12.63
N ALA A 43 21.26 6.76 12.26
CA ALA A 43 20.84 5.36 12.17
C ALA A 43 21.53 4.59 11.03
N SER A 44 21.82 5.25 9.90
CA SER A 44 22.52 4.63 8.75
C SER A 44 24.05 4.64 8.86
N GLY A 45 24.61 5.38 9.83
CA GLY A 45 26.06 5.54 9.97
C GLY A 45 26.71 6.40 8.88
N VAL A 46 25.93 7.09 8.05
CA VAL A 46 26.43 8.01 7.02
C VAL A 46 26.24 9.47 7.44
N GLY A 47 27.05 10.40 6.93
CA GLY A 47 26.86 11.83 7.22
C GLY A 47 25.60 12.41 6.57
N GLU A 48 24.99 13.44 7.18
CA GLU A 48 23.78 14.10 6.66
C GLU A 48 23.94 14.59 5.21
N ARG A 49 25.11 15.13 4.85
CA ARG A 49 25.42 15.55 3.46
C ARG A 49 25.34 14.39 2.47
N THR A 50 25.61 13.16 2.91
CA THR A 50 25.41 11.95 2.10
C THR A 50 23.91 11.67 1.97
N VAL A 51 23.12 11.72 3.04
CA VAL A 51 21.65 11.56 2.95
C VAL A 51 21.04 12.56 1.96
N TYR A 52 21.36 13.86 2.08
CA TYR A 52 20.91 14.90 1.16
C TYR A 52 21.33 14.68 -0.30
N ARG A 53 22.51 14.08 -0.54
CA ARG A 53 22.99 13.77 -1.90
C ARG A 53 22.14 12.69 -2.58
N TYR A 54 21.62 11.73 -1.81
CA TYR A 54 20.78 10.66 -2.34
C TYR A 54 19.30 11.05 -2.37
N PHE A 55 18.85 11.77 -1.34
CA PHE A 55 17.47 12.18 -1.17
C PHE A 55 17.44 13.69 -0.86
N PRO A 56 17.32 14.55 -1.90
CA PRO A 56 17.43 15.99 -1.71
C PRO A 56 16.36 16.60 -0.80
N THR A 57 15.19 15.95 -0.70
CA THR A 57 14.09 16.36 0.17
C THR A 57 13.58 15.19 0.99
N LYS A 58 12.84 15.51 2.07
CA LYS A 58 12.13 14.50 2.87
C LYS A 58 11.15 13.71 2.02
N ASP A 59 10.48 14.34 1.06
CA ASP A 59 9.59 13.64 0.13
C ASP A 59 10.34 12.59 -0.71
N HIS A 60 11.51 12.93 -1.26
CA HIS A 60 12.31 11.97 -2.02
C HIS A 60 12.76 10.78 -1.15
N LEU A 61 13.10 11.03 0.11
CA LEU A 61 13.50 10.01 1.07
C LEU A 61 12.35 9.05 1.38
N LEU A 62 11.16 9.61 1.66
CA LEU A 62 9.97 8.84 1.97
C LEU A 62 9.46 8.07 0.74
N ASP A 63 9.51 8.67 -0.45
CA ASP A 63 9.19 8.01 -1.71
C ASP A 63 10.12 6.81 -1.97
N GLY A 64 11.41 7.00 -1.70
CA GLY A 64 12.43 5.96 -1.77
C GLY A 64 12.08 4.78 -0.85
N TRP A 65 11.84 5.11 0.42
CA TRP A 65 11.57 4.12 1.45
C TRP A 65 10.29 3.35 1.18
N TRP A 66 9.20 4.02 0.82
CA TRP A 66 7.91 3.39 0.55
C TRP A 66 7.94 2.45 -0.65
N ARG A 67 8.76 2.75 -1.67
CA ARG A 67 8.95 1.85 -2.82
C ARG A 67 9.54 0.51 -2.38
N VAL A 68 10.57 0.54 -1.54
CA VAL A 68 11.21 -0.66 -0.98
C VAL A 68 10.25 -1.38 -0.03
N HIS A 69 9.54 -0.63 0.81
CA HIS A 69 8.59 -1.20 1.76
C HIS A 69 7.42 -1.91 1.06
N LYS A 70 6.81 -1.29 0.04
CA LYS A 70 5.76 -1.93 -0.79
C LYS A 70 6.23 -3.19 -1.51
N GLN A 71 7.49 -3.20 -1.97
CA GLN A 71 8.08 -4.39 -2.56
C GLN A 71 8.17 -5.52 -1.54
N SER A 72 8.57 -5.23 -0.30
CA SER A 72 8.60 -6.22 0.80
C SER A 72 7.22 -6.75 1.18
N LEU A 73 6.16 -5.95 1.00
CA LEU A 73 4.78 -6.39 1.21
C LEU A 73 4.27 -7.33 0.10
N GLY A 74 5.01 -7.47 -1.01
CA GLY A 74 4.63 -8.30 -2.17
C GLY A 74 3.60 -7.64 -3.09
N GLN A 75 3.44 -6.31 -3.02
CA GLN A 75 2.47 -5.55 -3.82
C GLN A 75 3.07 -5.03 -5.14
N GLU A 76 3.78 -5.90 -5.88
CA GLU A 76 4.30 -5.52 -7.20
C GLU A 76 3.15 -5.39 -8.22
N THR A 77 2.18 -6.30 -8.14
CA THR A 77 0.94 -6.34 -8.92
C THR A 77 -0.28 -6.10 -8.05
N PHE A 78 -1.38 -5.66 -8.67
CA PHE A 78 -2.67 -5.55 -8.00
C PHE A 78 -3.48 -6.84 -8.22
N PRO A 79 -4.27 -7.29 -7.22
CA PRO A 79 -5.19 -8.41 -7.39
C PRO A 79 -6.09 -8.20 -8.61
N SER A 80 -6.16 -9.19 -9.48
CA SER A 80 -6.90 -9.10 -10.75
C SER A 80 -7.89 -10.25 -10.97
N THR A 81 -8.11 -11.06 -9.92
CA THR A 81 -9.18 -12.06 -9.86
C THR A 81 -10.00 -11.90 -8.57
N ALA A 82 -11.23 -12.39 -8.56
CA ALA A 82 -12.08 -12.34 -7.35
C ALA A 82 -11.43 -13.04 -6.16
N SER A 83 -10.85 -14.23 -6.37
CA SER A 83 -10.18 -14.98 -5.31
C SER A 83 -8.96 -14.24 -4.74
N GLU A 84 -8.17 -13.58 -5.59
CA GLU A 84 -7.08 -12.73 -5.11
C GLU A 84 -7.59 -11.52 -4.33
N LEU A 85 -8.70 -10.91 -4.77
CA LEU A 85 -9.31 -9.80 -4.06
C LEU A 85 -9.79 -10.23 -2.66
N GLU A 86 -10.42 -11.40 -2.56
CA GLU A 86 -10.87 -11.99 -1.30
C GLU A 86 -9.72 -12.35 -0.36
N ALA A 87 -8.62 -12.90 -0.90
CA ALA A 87 -7.48 -13.35 -0.11
C ALA A 87 -6.55 -12.20 0.32
N PHE A 88 -6.58 -11.07 -0.36
CA PHE A 88 -5.64 -9.98 -0.13
C PHE A 88 -5.70 -9.40 1.30
N PRO A 89 -6.87 -9.03 1.88
CA PRO A 89 -6.92 -8.48 3.24
C PRO A 89 -6.37 -9.44 4.30
N LEU A 90 -6.59 -10.75 4.13
CA LEU A 90 -6.08 -11.80 5.03
C LEU A 90 -4.55 -11.80 5.11
N LYS A 91 -3.87 -11.42 4.02
CA LYS A 91 -2.40 -11.37 3.94
C LYS A 91 -1.85 -9.99 4.29
N ALA A 92 -2.56 -8.93 3.91
CA ALA A 92 -2.06 -7.57 3.99
C ALA A 92 -2.22 -6.97 5.40
N PHE A 93 -3.38 -7.14 6.02
CA PHE A 93 -3.70 -6.43 7.25
C PHE A 93 -2.86 -6.87 8.46
N PRO A 94 -2.49 -8.16 8.62
CA PRO A 94 -1.54 -8.56 9.67
C PRO A 94 -0.15 -7.93 9.51
N LYS A 95 0.31 -7.72 8.26
CA LYS A 95 1.56 -7.00 7.99
C LYS A 95 1.42 -5.51 8.30
N PHE A 96 0.27 -4.92 8.03
CA PHE A 96 0.01 -3.53 8.40
C PHE A 96 0.05 -3.33 9.93
N ASP A 97 -0.43 -4.32 10.68
CA ASP A 97 -0.32 -4.33 12.15
C ASP A 97 1.14 -4.42 12.63
N ALA A 98 1.95 -5.27 11.99
CA ALA A 98 3.37 -5.39 12.32
C ALA A 98 4.12 -4.05 12.16
N ASP A 99 3.69 -3.23 11.20
CA ASP A 99 4.27 -1.92 10.88
C ASP A 99 3.28 -0.77 11.16
N ALA A 100 2.51 -0.88 12.25
CA ALA A 100 1.36 -0.05 12.59
C ALA A 100 1.56 1.48 12.47
N GLU A 101 2.60 2.02 13.11
CA GLU A 101 2.86 3.46 13.15
C GLU A 101 3.30 3.98 11.79
N VAL A 102 4.10 3.17 11.10
CA VAL A 102 4.58 3.43 9.75
C VAL A 102 3.40 3.52 8.78
N MET A 103 2.53 2.52 8.81
CA MET A 103 1.33 2.47 7.98
C MET A 103 0.36 3.61 8.32
N ARG A 104 0.16 3.94 9.59
CA ARG A 104 -0.68 5.07 10.02
C ARG A 104 -0.15 6.38 9.44
N GLY A 105 1.14 6.66 9.59
CA GLY A 105 1.74 7.87 9.02
C GLY A 105 1.65 7.92 7.49
N ALA A 106 1.75 6.77 6.81
CA ALA A 106 1.60 6.70 5.36
C ALA A 106 0.14 6.98 4.94
N VAL A 107 -0.83 6.36 5.59
CA VAL A 107 -2.26 6.54 5.28
C VAL A 107 -2.72 7.99 5.50
N LEU A 108 -2.22 8.64 6.55
CA LEU A 108 -2.69 9.97 6.96
C LEU A 108 -1.91 11.15 6.34
N SER A 109 -0.77 10.90 5.68
CA SER A 109 0.07 11.97 5.11
C SER A 109 -0.32 12.33 3.67
N PRO A 110 -0.14 13.61 3.25
CA PRO A 110 -0.30 14.01 1.84
C PRO A 110 0.59 13.21 0.88
N GLN A 111 1.81 12.89 1.31
CA GLN A 111 2.78 12.10 0.55
C GLN A 111 2.25 10.69 0.32
N GLY A 112 1.88 9.96 1.38
CA GLY A 112 1.35 8.61 1.22
C GLY A 112 0.05 8.55 0.40
N ARG A 113 -0.78 9.60 0.47
CA ARG A 113 -1.91 9.77 -0.46
C ARG A 113 -1.46 9.91 -1.91
N ALA A 114 -0.50 10.79 -2.21
CA ALA A 114 0.03 10.98 -3.56
C ALA A 114 0.61 9.66 -4.12
N MET A 115 1.35 8.91 -3.30
CA MET A 115 1.90 7.61 -3.70
C MET A 115 0.83 6.55 -3.95
N THR A 116 -0.27 6.58 -3.21
CA THR A 116 -1.41 5.67 -3.41
C THR A 116 -2.17 6.00 -4.71
N LEU A 117 -2.23 7.28 -5.06
CA LEU A 117 -2.84 7.78 -6.29
C LEU A 117 -1.97 7.52 -7.53
N ALA A 118 -0.64 7.54 -7.41
CA ALA A 118 0.29 7.38 -8.53
C ALA A 118 0.10 6.09 -9.35
N ARG A 119 -0.45 5.02 -8.74
CA ARG A 119 -0.76 3.75 -9.40
C ARG A 119 -2.26 3.42 -9.40
N ASN A 120 -3.12 4.41 -9.20
CA ASN A 120 -4.55 4.19 -9.11
C ASN A 120 -5.15 3.68 -10.43
N THR A 121 -4.63 4.13 -11.58
CA THR A 121 -5.08 3.65 -12.90
C THR A 121 -4.86 2.14 -13.05
N ASP A 122 -3.65 1.65 -12.78
CA ASP A 122 -3.32 0.22 -12.83
C ASP A 122 -4.21 -0.59 -11.88
N ARG A 123 -4.43 -0.08 -10.66
CA ARG A 123 -5.29 -0.71 -9.67
C ARG A 123 -6.74 -0.79 -10.13
N MET A 124 -7.29 0.31 -10.66
CA MET A 124 -8.64 0.34 -11.21
C MET A 124 -8.81 -0.66 -12.35
N GLN A 125 -7.81 -0.79 -13.23
CA GLN A 125 -7.83 -1.76 -14.32
C GLN A 125 -7.84 -3.21 -13.81
N ALA A 126 -6.99 -3.54 -12.83
CA ALA A 126 -6.94 -4.87 -12.23
C ALA A 126 -8.25 -5.26 -11.54
N ILE A 127 -8.85 -4.35 -10.77
CA ILE A 127 -10.12 -4.60 -10.08
C ILE A 127 -11.26 -4.77 -11.10
N ARG A 128 -11.33 -3.94 -12.15
CA ARG A 128 -12.33 -4.11 -13.22
C ARG A 128 -12.20 -5.46 -13.92
N LEU A 129 -10.96 -5.91 -14.18
CA LEU A 129 -10.72 -7.24 -14.75
C LEU A 129 -11.25 -8.35 -13.83
N ALA A 130 -10.99 -8.23 -12.52
CA ALA A 130 -11.49 -9.18 -11.53
C ALA A 130 -13.02 -9.21 -11.46
N VAL A 131 -13.67 -8.05 -11.51
CA VAL A 131 -15.13 -7.93 -11.50
C VAL A 131 -15.72 -8.55 -12.77
N ARG A 132 -15.32 -8.08 -13.96
CA ARG A 132 -15.89 -8.53 -15.24
C ARG A 132 -15.72 -10.03 -15.47
N SER A 133 -14.58 -10.60 -15.05
CA SER A 133 -14.34 -12.05 -15.17
C SER A 133 -15.22 -12.89 -14.24
N GLU A 134 -15.67 -12.33 -13.12
CA GLU A 134 -16.41 -13.06 -12.09
C GLU A 134 -17.93 -12.91 -12.21
N VAL A 135 -18.42 -11.71 -12.55
CA VAL A 135 -19.86 -11.39 -12.50
C VAL A 135 -20.50 -11.11 -13.87
N GLY A 136 -19.70 -11.05 -14.94
CA GLY A 136 -20.20 -10.72 -16.29
C GLY A 136 -20.41 -9.22 -16.50
N GLU A 137 -21.31 -8.87 -17.43
CA GLU A 137 -21.62 -7.47 -17.76
C GLU A 137 -22.51 -6.84 -16.68
N LEU A 138 -22.08 -5.67 -16.19
CA LEU A 138 -22.83 -4.78 -15.33
C LEU A 138 -23.04 -3.45 -16.06
N SER A 139 -23.96 -2.62 -15.56
CA SER A 139 -24.01 -1.21 -15.95
C SER A 139 -22.67 -0.52 -15.58
N GLU A 140 -22.30 0.55 -16.29
CA GLU A 140 -21.07 1.30 -15.99
C GLU A 140 -21.07 1.86 -14.56
N GLU A 141 -22.25 2.27 -14.08
CA GLU A 141 -22.46 2.79 -12.73
C GLU A 141 -22.26 1.71 -11.67
N ASP A 142 -22.89 0.54 -11.82
CA ASP A 142 -22.76 -0.57 -10.87
C ASP A 142 -21.36 -1.18 -10.88
N GLU A 143 -20.75 -1.32 -12.06
CA GLU A 143 -19.36 -1.77 -12.16
C GLU A 143 -18.43 -0.83 -11.38
N THR A 144 -18.61 0.48 -11.56
CA THR A 144 -17.81 1.49 -10.87
C THR A 144 -18.04 1.45 -9.35
N ALA A 145 -19.29 1.33 -8.91
CA ALA A 145 -19.67 1.23 -7.50
C ALA A 145 -19.03 0.01 -6.83
N LEU A 146 -19.19 -1.16 -7.44
CA LEU A 146 -18.64 -2.42 -6.94
C LEU A 146 -17.11 -2.36 -6.89
N CYS A 147 -16.46 -1.90 -7.96
CA CYS A 147 -15.00 -1.75 -7.99
C CYS A 147 -14.50 -0.80 -6.89
N ALA A 148 -15.18 0.31 -6.65
CA ALA A 148 -14.82 1.27 -5.61
C ALA A 148 -14.96 0.69 -4.20
N ALA A 149 -16.05 -0.04 -3.93
CA ALA A 149 -16.27 -0.72 -2.66
C ALA A 149 -15.20 -1.79 -2.40
N LEU A 150 -14.87 -2.60 -3.41
CA LEU A 150 -13.80 -3.60 -3.34
C LEU A 150 -12.44 -2.94 -3.05
N GLN A 151 -12.10 -1.86 -3.75
CA GLN A 151 -10.86 -1.12 -3.49
C GLN A 151 -10.80 -0.58 -2.05
N LEU A 152 -11.91 -0.03 -1.54
CA LEU A 152 -11.99 0.49 -0.18
C LEU A 152 -11.73 -0.63 0.84
N LEU A 153 -12.39 -1.77 0.71
CA LEU A 153 -12.28 -2.90 1.64
C LEU A 153 -10.87 -3.50 1.71
N GLN A 154 -10.07 -3.33 0.66
CA GLN A 154 -8.67 -3.75 0.64
C GLN A 154 -7.68 -2.68 1.10
N SER A 155 -8.15 -1.46 1.34
CA SER A 155 -7.27 -0.33 1.58
C SER A 155 -6.69 -0.33 3.00
N ALA A 156 -5.49 0.25 3.14
CA ALA A 156 -4.94 0.56 4.46
C ALA A 156 -5.84 1.54 5.25
N THR A 157 -6.68 2.35 4.58
CA THR A 157 -7.70 3.17 5.26
C THR A 157 -8.78 2.31 5.91
N ALA A 158 -9.24 1.22 5.26
CA ALA A 158 -10.21 0.31 5.86
C ALA A 158 -9.61 -0.42 7.07
N TRP A 159 -8.38 -0.93 6.95
CA TRP A 159 -7.65 -1.50 8.08
C TRP A 159 -7.51 -0.49 9.23
N LEU A 160 -7.06 0.74 8.95
CA LEU A 160 -6.86 1.76 9.97
C LEU A 160 -8.18 2.11 10.68
N THR A 161 -9.28 2.20 9.93
CA THR A 161 -10.61 2.43 10.50
C THR A 161 -11.05 1.27 11.40
N MET A 162 -10.93 0.02 10.95
CA MET A 162 -11.29 -1.16 11.74
C MET A 162 -10.45 -1.27 13.03
N ARG A 163 -9.18 -0.91 12.96
CA ARG A 163 -8.30 -0.91 14.13
C ARG A 163 -8.59 0.23 15.09
N ASP A 164 -8.48 1.47 14.63
CA ASP A 164 -8.46 2.65 15.51
C ASP A 164 -9.86 2.95 16.10
N TYR A 165 -10.94 2.57 15.41
CA TYR A 165 -12.31 2.85 15.85
C TYR A 165 -13.05 1.64 16.43
N TRP A 166 -12.65 0.42 16.05
CA TRP A 166 -13.33 -0.81 16.49
C TRP A 166 -12.42 -1.77 17.26
N GLY A 167 -11.14 -1.44 17.43
CA GLY A 167 -10.19 -2.24 18.21
C GLY A 167 -9.85 -3.59 17.58
N LEU A 168 -10.13 -3.77 16.28
CA LEU A 168 -9.84 -5.03 15.59
C LEU A 168 -8.34 -5.17 15.31
N THR A 169 -7.81 -6.36 15.57
CA THR A 169 -6.48 -6.77 15.10
C THR A 169 -6.43 -6.85 13.57
N GLY A 170 -5.24 -6.89 12.99
CA GLY A 170 -5.01 -7.06 11.55
C GLY A 170 -5.64 -8.35 11.03
N ASP A 171 -5.55 -9.46 11.78
CA ASP A 171 -6.20 -10.72 11.44
C ASP A 171 -7.74 -10.60 11.42
N GLN A 172 -8.31 -9.98 12.46
CA GLN A 172 -9.76 -9.77 12.55
C GLN A 172 -10.27 -8.83 11.46
N SER A 173 -9.55 -7.74 11.21
CA SER A 173 -9.84 -6.77 10.16
C SER A 173 -9.77 -7.41 8.77
N GLY A 174 -8.73 -8.24 8.54
CA GLY A 174 -8.55 -8.96 7.28
C GLY A 174 -9.68 -9.94 7.04
N ALA A 175 -10.08 -10.69 8.07
CA ALA A 175 -11.21 -11.61 8.00
C ALA A 175 -12.55 -10.89 7.76
N ALA A 176 -12.76 -9.73 8.39
CA ALA A 176 -13.95 -8.91 8.20
C ALA A 176 -14.04 -8.37 6.77
N ALA A 177 -12.96 -7.77 6.27
CA ALA A 177 -12.88 -7.27 4.90
C ALA A 177 -13.05 -8.39 3.85
N SER A 178 -12.40 -9.53 4.05
CA SER A 178 -12.53 -10.69 3.16
C SER A 178 -13.97 -11.20 3.07
N ARG A 179 -14.67 -11.34 4.21
CA ARG A 179 -16.09 -11.72 4.24
C ARG A 179 -16.98 -10.71 3.55
N ALA A 180 -16.70 -9.41 3.70
CA ALA A 180 -17.45 -8.36 3.01
C ALA A 180 -17.25 -8.44 1.49
N ILE A 181 -16.01 -8.64 1.02
CA ILE A 181 -15.71 -8.84 -0.40
C ILE A 181 -16.46 -10.06 -0.97
N GLN A 182 -16.43 -11.19 -0.25
CA GLN A 182 -17.16 -12.40 -0.64
C GLN A 182 -18.67 -12.15 -0.75
N ALA A 183 -19.25 -11.40 0.19
CA ALA A 183 -20.66 -11.05 0.17
C ALA A 183 -21.02 -10.16 -1.03
N LEU A 184 -20.16 -9.18 -1.37
CA LEU A 184 -20.36 -8.32 -2.54
C LEU A 184 -20.33 -9.12 -3.85
N PHE A 185 -19.33 -10.00 -4.02
CA PHE A 185 -19.28 -10.89 -5.19
C PHE A 185 -20.49 -11.83 -5.24
N LYS A 186 -20.94 -12.36 -4.11
CA LYS A 186 -22.14 -13.20 -4.05
C LYS A 186 -23.37 -12.45 -4.54
N LEU A 187 -23.63 -11.23 -4.03
CA LEU A 187 -24.76 -10.40 -4.45
C LEU A 187 -24.69 -10.08 -5.95
N ALA A 188 -23.52 -9.70 -6.44
CA ALA A 188 -23.31 -9.39 -7.86
C ALA A 188 -23.55 -10.60 -8.77
N ARG A 189 -23.06 -11.80 -8.41
CA ARG A 189 -23.34 -13.05 -9.16
C ARG A 189 -24.84 -13.39 -9.21
N GLN A 190 -25.61 -12.98 -8.21
CA GLN A 190 -27.05 -13.24 -8.13
C GLN A 190 -27.88 -12.19 -8.88
N GLY A 191 -27.26 -11.14 -9.43
CA GLY A 191 -27.98 -10.00 -9.99
C GLY A 191 -28.72 -9.18 -8.93
N GLU A 192 -28.33 -9.32 -7.66
CA GLU A 192 -28.95 -8.65 -6.50
C GLU A 192 -28.10 -7.47 -6.01
N TYR A 193 -27.06 -7.08 -6.76
CA TYR A 193 -26.28 -5.90 -6.43
C TYR A 193 -27.16 -4.65 -6.65
N PRO A 194 -27.48 -3.90 -5.59
CA PRO A 194 -28.47 -2.83 -5.70
C PRO A 194 -27.92 -1.69 -6.55
N GLU A 195 -28.74 -1.24 -7.50
CA GLU A 195 -28.47 -0.04 -8.29
C GLU A 195 -28.23 1.14 -7.35
N LEU A 196 -27.14 1.89 -7.60
CA LEU A 196 -26.97 3.18 -6.97
C LEU A 196 -28.12 4.10 -7.44
N LYS A 197 -29.03 4.43 -6.54
CA LYS A 197 -30.05 5.44 -6.85
C LYS A 197 -29.37 6.80 -6.93
N SER A 198 -29.33 7.37 -8.13
CA SER A 198 -28.92 8.73 -8.45
C SER A 198 -29.76 9.79 -7.73
#